data_AF-A0A7S0XYM9-F1
#
_entry.id   AF-A0A7S0XYM9-F1
#
_cell.length_a   1.000
_cell.length_b   1.000
_cell.length_c   1.000
_cell.angle_alpha   90.00
_cell.angle_beta   90.00
_cell.angle_gamma   90.00
#
_symmetry.space_group_name_H-M   'P 1'
#
loop_
_entity.id
_entity.type
_entity.pdbx_description
1 polymer ?
#
loop_
_entity_poly.entity_id
_entity_poly.type
_entity_poly.pdbx_seq_one_letter_code
_entity_poly.pdbx_strand_id
1 'polypeptide(L)'
;MVMTVNVRGRLQGFMDGDAGDYQTVIPYDPDSYKLPDTIRMSITDGPPFSRKTEDGRPPRALPGCCETSTMRWGMLTSWTFPSFSGELTVEGGEQLLHIPFYKPSEAAMDVAIVFKPQKGRTAVLYLAKSIDEGDLQAA
;
A
#
# COMPACT_ATOMS: atom_id res chain seq x y z
N MET A 1 -10.32 1.17 -3.88
CA MET A 1 -8.93 0.80 -3.51
C MET A 1 -8.84 0.66 -1.99
N VAL A 2 -7.97 -0.19 -1.47
CA VAL A 2 -7.58 -0.20 -0.04
C VAL A 2 -6.10 0.10 0.06
N MET A 3 -5.68 0.84 1.09
CA MET A 3 -4.27 1.08 1.37
C MET A 3 -3.89 0.57 2.74
N THR A 4 -2.81 -0.20 2.84
CA THR A 4 -2.26 -0.57 4.14
C THR A 4 -1.30 0.50 4.65
N VAL A 5 -1.40 0.81 5.93
CA VAL A 5 -0.62 1.87 6.59
C VAL A 5 0.06 1.27 7.82
N ASN A 6 1.38 1.42 7.90
CA ASN A 6 2.14 1.05 9.08
C ASN A 6 1.73 1.94 10.27
N VAL A 7 1.35 1.32 11.39
CA VAL A 7 0.89 2.04 12.60
C VAL A 7 1.95 2.18 13.69
N ARG A 8 3.15 1.60 13.50
CA ARG A 8 4.29 1.81 14.42
C ARG A 8 4.63 3.29 14.52
N GLY A 9 4.87 3.76 15.73
CA GLY A 9 5.14 5.16 16.05
C GLY A 9 3.93 6.09 15.83
N ARG A 10 2.76 5.56 15.44
CA ARG A 10 1.55 6.35 15.17
C ARG A 10 0.43 6.10 16.17
N LEU A 11 0.36 4.89 16.72
CA LEU A 11 -0.60 4.51 17.77
C LEU A 11 0.11 4.26 19.09
N GLN A 12 -0.57 4.54 20.21
CA GLN A 12 -0.03 4.30 21.55
C GLN A 12 0.26 2.81 21.75
N GLY A 13 1.47 2.49 22.23
CA GLY A 13 1.88 1.12 22.52
C GLY A 13 2.46 0.34 21.33
N PHE A 14 2.62 0.98 20.16
CA PHE A 14 3.23 0.36 18.98
C PHE A 14 4.49 1.12 18.57
N MET A 15 5.64 0.50 18.79
CA MET A 15 6.96 1.11 18.63
C MET A 15 7.66 0.62 17.36
N ASP A 16 8.67 1.37 16.91
CA ASP A 16 9.43 1.04 15.70
C ASP A 16 10.18 -0.30 15.80
N GLY A 17 10.54 -0.70 17.03
CA GLY A 17 11.23 -1.97 17.31
C GLY A 17 10.32 -3.19 17.40
N ASP A 18 9.00 -3.02 17.32
CA ASP A 18 8.07 -4.14 17.51
C ASP A 18 8.10 -5.10 16.32
N ALA A 19 8.26 -6.39 16.62
CA ALA A 19 8.27 -7.47 15.64
C ALA A 19 6.84 -7.89 15.27
N GLY A 20 6.56 -8.06 13.98
CA GLY A 20 5.25 -8.48 13.48
C GLY A 20 4.69 -7.57 12.39
N ASP A 21 3.44 -7.79 12.01
CA ASP A 21 2.71 -6.95 11.07
C ASP A 21 1.83 -5.97 11.83
N TYR A 22 2.18 -4.69 11.76
CA TYR A 22 1.47 -3.60 12.43
C TYR A 22 0.92 -2.66 11.38
N GLN A 23 -0.21 -3.07 10.80
CA GLN A 23 -0.87 -2.31 9.77
C GLN A 23 -2.36 -2.09 10.07
N THR A 24 -2.85 -0.96 9.60
CA THR A 24 -4.28 -0.71 9.43
C THR A 24 -4.60 -0.55 7.95
N VAL A 25 -5.89 -0.62 7.60
CA VAL A 25 -6.36 -0.52 6.23
C VAL A 25 -7.29 0.68 6.10
N ILE A 26 -6.98 1.58 5.17
CA ILE A 26 -7.86 2.69 4.80
C ILE A 26 -8.53 2.32 3.47
N PRO A 27 -9.86 2.14 3.44
CA PRO A 27 -10.59 2.02 2.19
C PRO A 27 -10.70 3.39 1.53
N TYR A 28 -10.62 3.41 0.19
CA TYR A 28 -10.79 4.60 -0.65
C TYR A 28 -11.81 4.31 -1.75
N ASP A 29 -12.77 5.21 -1.88
CA ASP A 29 -13.65 5.35 -3.04
C ASP A 29 -12.95 6.13 -4.17
N PRO A 30 -13.51 6.13 -5.40
CA PRO A 30 -12.92 6.82 -6.55
C PRO A 30 -12.63 8.31 -6.36
N ASP A 31 -13.41 9.04 -5.58
CA ASP A 31 -13.14 10.47 -5.33
C ASP A 31 -11.94 10.63 -4.40
N SER A 32 -11.81 9.75 -3.41
CA SER A 32 -10.79 9.83 -2.36
C SER A 32 -9.40 9.36 -2.80
N TYR A 33 -9.27 8.47 -3.81
CA TYR A 33 -7.97 8.06 -4.37
C TYR A 33 -7.61 8.76 -5.68
N LYS A 34 -8.44 9.68 -6.17
CA LYS A 34 -8.23 10.36 -7.45
C LYS A 34 -6.92 11.14 -7.50
N LEU A 35 -6.52 11.76 -6.40
CA LEU A 35 -5.32 12.58 -6.30
C LEU A 35 -4.33 12.01 -5.28
N PRO A 36 -3.02 12.04 -5.56
CA PRO A 36 -2.01 11.61 -4.59
C PRO A 36 -2.08 12.40 -3.27
N ASP A 37 -2.45 13.67 -3.32
CA ASP A 37 -2.48 14.54 -2.14
C ASP A 37 -3.60 14.15 -1.17
N THR A 38 -4.77 13.72 -1.65
CA THR A 38 -5.86 13.26 -0.77
C THR A 38 -5.47 11.97 -0.03
N ILE A 39 -4.68 11.09 -0.66
CA ILE A 39 -4.10 9.90 -0.03
C ILE A 39 -3.01 10.27 0.99
N ARG A 40 -2.18 11.27 0.70
CA ARG A 40 -1.15 11.72 1.67
C ARG A 40 -1.79 12.34 2.90
N MET A 41 -2.81 13.18 2.71
CA MET A 41 -3.53 13.83 3.80
C MET A 41 -4.22 12.82 4.73
N SER A 42 -4.87 11.78 4.18
CA SER A 42 -5.52 10.74 4.99
C SER A 42 -4.57 9.94 5.88
N ILE A 43 -3.27 9.94 5.56
CA ILE A 43 -2.22 9.22 6.29
C ILE A 43 -1.45 10.16 7.24
N THR A 44 -1.27 11.41 6.86
CA THR A 44 -0.42 12.39 7.59
C THR A 44 -1.13 12.99 8.80
N ASP A 45 -2.46 13.11 8.76
CA ASP A 45 -3.26 13.63 9.88
C ASP A 45 -3.19 12.75 11.14
N GLY A 46 -2.65 11.53 11.02
CA GLY A 46 -2.55 10.59 12.11
C GLY A 46 -3.87 9.89 12.43
N PRO A 47 -3.90 9.07 13.50
CA PRO A 47 -5.11 8.37 13.91
C PRO A 47 -6.14 9.33 14.56
N PRO A 48 -7.45 9.14 14.31
CA PRO A 48 -8.02 8.15 13.40
C PRO A 48 -7.81 8.51 11.92
N PHE A 49 -7.20 7.59 11.17
CA PHE A 49 -6.95 7.78 9.75
C PHE A 49 -8.29 7.86 9.00
N SER A 50 -8.49 8.96 8.27
CA SER A 50 -9.77 9.27 7.64
C SER A 50 -9.57 9.64 6.18
N ARG A 51 -10.41 9.10 5.29
CA ARG A 51 -10.45 9.49 3.87
C ARG A 51 -10.62 11.00 3.73
N LYS A 52 -10.00 11.57 2.70
CA LYS A 52 -10.10 12.98 2.33
C LYS A 52 -10.62 13.09 0.90
N THR A 53 -11.30 14.19 0.61
CA THR A 53 -11.71 14.57 -0.74
C THR A 53 -10.99 15.86 -1.14
N GLU A 54 -10.86 16.08 -2.44
CA GLU A 54 -10.18 17.26 -3.01
C GLU A 54 -10.80 18.58 -2.54
N ASP A 55 -12.12 18.61 -2.39
CA ASP A 55 -12.91 19.79 -2.00
C ASP A 55 -13.09 19.95 -0.48
N GLY A 56 -12.45 19.09 0.32
CA GLY A 56 -12.53 19.13 1.79
C GLY A 56 -13.89 18.73 2.38
N ARG A 57 -14.85 18.27 1.57
CA ARG A 57 -16.12 17.75 2.08
C ARG A 57 -15.93 16.41 2.78
N PRO A 58 -16.87 15.99 3.66
CA PRO A 58 -16.86 14.65 4.20
C PRO A 58 -16.90 13.60 3.09
N PRO A 59 -16.08 12.54 3.15
CA PRO A 59 -16.11 11.48 2.16
C PRO A 59 -17.46 10.76 2.20
N ARG A 60 -17.94 10.33 1.01
CA ARG A 60 -19.19 9.58 0.89
C ARG A 60 -19.12 8.30 1.74
N ALA A 61 -20.27 7.86 2.25
CA ALA A 61 -20.35 6.56 2.92
C ALA A 61 -19.81 5.46 2.00
N LEU A 62 -19.08 4.49 2.57
CA LEU A 62 -18.64 3.34 1.80
C LEU A 62 -19.85 2.50 1.39
N PRO A 63 -19.77 1.81 0.25
CA PRO A 63 -20.83 0.90 -0.20
C PRO A 63 -21.19 -0.14 0.86
N GLY A 64 -22.47 -0.53 0.87
CA GLY A 64 -22.96 -1.57 1.79
C GLY A 64 -22.38 -2.96 1.47
N CYS A 65 -22.74 -3.96 2.28
CA CYS A 65 -22.27 -5.34 2.09
C CYS A 65 -22.59 -5.91 0.70
N CYS A 66 -23.82 -5.72 0.21
CA CYS A 66 -24.27 -6.23 -1.08
C CYS A 66 -23.64 -5.50 -2.27
N GLU A 67 -23.34 -4.22 -2.14
CA GLU A 67 -22.67 -3.47 -3.20
C GLU A 67 -21.18 -3.87 -3.26
N THR A 68 -20.55 -3.99 -2.09
CA THR A 68 -19.15 -4.40 -1.91
C THR A 68 -18.81 -5.70 -2.61
N SER A 69 -19.72 -6.69 -2.63
CA SER A 69 -19.49 -7.99 -3.27
C SER A 69 -19.37 -7.93 -4.80
N THR A 70 -19.86 -6.86 -5.43
CA THR A 70 -19.78 -6.66 -6.89
C THR A 70 -18.66 -5.71 -7.30
N MET A 71 -17.97 -5.10 -6.35
CA MET A 71 -16.92 -4.13 -6.63
C MET A 71 -15.62 -4.79 -7.10
N ARG A 72 -14.88 -4.06 -7.94
CA ARG A 72 -13.49 -4.37 -8.22
C ARG A 72 -12.62 -3.75 -7.14
N TRP A 73 -11.89 -4.62 -6.43
CA TRP A 73 -10.97 -4.22 -5.38
C TRP A 73 -9.54 -4.18 -5.92
N GLY A 74 -8.76 -3.27 -5.35
CA GLY A 74 -7.32 -3.18 -5.59
C GLY A 74 -6.65 -2.71 -4.30
N MET A 75 -5.46 -3.22 -4.04
CA MET A 75 -4.71 -2.96 -2.81
C MET A 75 -3.40 -2.24 -3.14
N LEU A 76 -3.12 -1.18 -2.39
CA LEU A 76 -1.82 -0.52 -2.37
C LEU A 76 -1.18 -0.76 -1.00
N THR A 77 0.06 -1.25 -0.99
CA THR A 77 0.80 -1.47 0.25
C THR A 77 2.22 -0.96 0.10
N SER A 78 2.80 -0.45 1.19
CA SER A 78 4.18 0.03 1.21
C SER A 78 5.02 -0.75 2.21
N TRP A 79 6.05 -1.39 1.69
CA TRP A 79 7.06 -2.16 2.43
C TRP A 79 8.38 -1.39 2.49
N THR A 80 8.32 -0.06 2.38
CA THR A 80 9.47 0.84 2.50
C THR A 80 9.68 1.24 3.96
N PHE A 81 10.07 0.29 4.81
CA PHE A 81 10.29 0.56 6.22
C PHE A 81 11.48 1.51 6.43
N PRO A 82 11.44 2.43 7.42
CA PRO A 82 12.60 3.23 7.80
C PRO A 82 13.77 2.35 8.27
N SER A 83 13.46 1.27 8.99
CA SER A 83 14.43 0.29 9.51
C SER A 83 15.12 -0.53 8.41
N PHE A 84 14.52 -0.61 7.22
CA PHE A 84 15.12 -1.30 6.09
C PHE A 84 15.67 -0.31 5.07
N SER A 85 16.99 -0.24 4.97
CA SER A 85 17.69 0.66 4.03
C SER A 85 17.62 0.17 2.57
N GLY A 86 17.14 -1.04 2.33
CA GLY A 86 17.24 -1.71 1.03
C GLY A 86 18.61 -2.37 0.79
N GLU A 87 19.48 -2.42 1.80
CA GLU A 87 20.80 -3.03 1.75
C GLU A 87 20.86 -4.26 2.67
N LEU A 88 21.24 -5.39 2.10
CA LEU A 88 21.43 -6.68 2.74
C LEU A 88 22.86 -7.11 2.41
N THR A 89 23.75 -7.02 3.39
CA THR A 89 25.14 -7.46 3.26
C THR A 89 25.26 -8.90 3.69
N VAL A 90 25.57 -9.80 2.76
CA VAL A 90 25.91 -11.20 3.03
C VAL A 90 27.37 -11.39 2.65
N GLU A 91 28.17 -12.04 3.50
CA GLU A 91 29.59 -12.26 3.22
C GLU A 91 29.78 -13.06 1.91
N GLY A 92 30.59 -12.51 0.99
CA GLY A 92 30.80 -13.08 -0.34
C GLY A 92 29.60 -12.96 -1.30
N GLY A 93 28.52 -12.31 -0.89
CA GLY A 93 27.31 -12.11 -1.69
C GLY A 93 27.16 -10.66 -2.16
N GLU A 94 26.69 -10.49 -3.40
CA GLU A 94 26.25 -9.20 -3.92
C GLU A 94 24.72 -9.16 -3.98
N GLN A 95 24.12 -8.13 -3.38
CA GLN A 95 22.68 -7.92 -3.49
C GLN A 95 22.32 -7.31 -4.85
N LEU A 96 21.78 -8.14 -5.73
CA LEU A 96 21.25 -7.68 -7.01
C LEU A 96 19.86 -7.04 -6.85
N LEU A 97 18.95 -7.74 -6.17
CA LEU A 97 17.56 -7.32 -6.09
C LEU A 97 16.87 -7.97 -4.87
N HIS A 98 16.27 -7.15 -4.02
CA HIS A 98 15.38 -7.59 -2.95
C HIS A 98 13.93 -7.49 -3.43
N ILE A 99 13.25 -8.62 -3.64
CA ILE A 99 11.87 -8.65 -4.15
C ILE A 99 10.91 -9.06 -3.02
N PRO A 100 9.76 -8.40 -2.85
CA PRO A 100 8.64 -8.92 -2.08
C PRO A 100 8.29 -10.36 -2.51
N PHE A 101 8.39 -11.31 -1.59
CA PHE A 101 7.92 -12.66 -1.88
C PHE A 101 6.40 -12.74 -1.72
N TYR A 102 5.71 -13.07 -2.79
CA TYR A 102 4.26 -13.24 -2.81
C TYR A 102 3.91 -14.34 -3.81
N LYS A 103 3.03 -15.27 -3.44
CA LYS A 103 2.54 -16.29 -4.37
C LYS A 103 1.39 -15.71 -5.20
N PRO A 104 1.52 -15.58 -6.54
CA PRO A 104 0.49 -14.93 -7.34
C PRO A 104 -0.90 -15.57 -7.21
N SER A 105 -0.96 -16.88 -6.99
CA SER A 105 -2.22 -17.62 -6.77
C SER A 105 -2.96 -17.22 -5.50
N GLU A 106 -2.27 -16.61 -4.52
CA GLU A 106 -2.86 -16.17 -3.24
C GLU A 106 -3.38 -14.72 -3.31
N ALA A 107 -3.12 -13.99 -4.41
CA ALA A 107 -3.65 -12.65 -4.61
C ALA A 107 -5.16 -12.73 -4.85
N ALA A 108 -5.96 -12.18 -3.93
CA ALA A 108 -7.41 -12.12 -4.10
C ALA A 108 -7.85 -11.01 -5.08
N MET A 109 -7.00 -10.00 -5.28
CA MET A 109 -7.27 -8.78 -6.04
C MET A 109 -5.98 -8.25 -6.66
N ASP A 110 -6.06 -7.18 -7.46
CA ASP A 110 -4.87 -6.50 -7.95
C ASP A 110 -4.12 -5.86 -6.79
N VAL A 111 -2.79 -6.05 -6.73
CA VAL A 111 -1.96 -5.50 -5.65
C VAL A 111 -0.79 -4.72 -6.23
N ALA A 112 -0.56 -3.53 -5.71
CA ALA A 112 0.64 -2.75 -5.91
C ALA A 112 1.44 -2.71 -4.59
N ILE A 113 2.68 -3.19 -4.64
CA ILE A 113 3.59 -3.25 -3.48
C ILE A 113 4.75 -2.29 -3.74
N VAL A 114 4.80 -1.17 -3.01
CA VAL A 114 5.94 -0.25 -3.06
C VAL A 114 7.04 -0.79 -2.14
N PHE A 115 8.26 -0.95 -2.63
CA PHE A 115 9.36 -1.55 -1.87
C PHE A 115 10.72 -0.93 -2.21
N LYS A 116 11.73 -1.28 -1.42
CA LYS A 116 13.14 -0.92 -1.66
C LYS A 116 13.87 -2.12 -2.29
N PRO A 117 14.08 -2.14 -3.62
CA PRO A 117 14.80 -3.23 -4.30
C PRO A 117 16.29 -3.26 -3.96
N GLN A 118 16.88 -2.08 -3.74
CA GLN A 118 18.29 -1.84 -3.46
C GLN A 118 18.42 -0.55 -2.64
N LYS A 119 19.61 -0.30 -2.09
CA LYS A 119 19.94 0.94 -1.38
C LYS A 119 19.62 2.18 -2.23
N GLY A 120 18.86 3.10 -1.66
CA GLY A 120 18.51 4.37 -2.31
C GLY A 120 17.58 4.25 -3.52
N ARG A 121 17.05 3.06 -3.81
CA ARG A 121 16.09 2.83 -4.91
C ARG A 121 14.71 2.51 -4.36
N THR A 122 13.68 2.91 -5.10
CA THR A 122 12.29 2.56 -4.84
C THR A 122 11.70 1.97 -6.11
N ALA A 123 10.96 0.88 -5.96
CA ALA A 123 10.26 0.21 -7.06
C ALA A 123 8.84 -0.19 -6.61
N VAL A 124 8.03 -0.59 -7.58
CA VAL A 124 6.68 -1.12 -7.37
C VAL A 124 6.58 -2.49 -8.02
N LEU A 125 6.08 -3.48 -7.27
CA LEU A 125 5.70 -4.78 -7.80
C LEU A 125 4.18 -4.78 -7.99
N TYR A 126 3.74 -5.03 -9.22
CA TYR A 126 2.32 -5.19 -9.55
C TYR A 126 1.98 -6.68 -9.65
N LEU A 127 0.97 -7.10 -8.90
CA LEU A 127 0.33 -8.40 -9.01
C LEU A 127 -1.04 -8.16 -9.66
N ALA A 128 -1.05 -8.16 -10.99
CA ALA A 128 -2.25 -7.91 -11.77
C ALA A 128 -3.01 -9.22 -12.06
N LYS A 129 -4.32 -9.20 -11.82
CA LYS A 129 -5.30 -10.22 -12.18
C LYS A 129 -6.34 -9.69 -13.17
N SER A 130 -6.64 -8.38 -13.11
CA SER A 130 -7.67 -7.76 -13.95
C SER A 130 -7.14 -6.98 -15.16
N ILE A 131 -5.82 -6.86 -15.26
CA ILE A 131 -5.09 -6.09 -16.28
C ILE A 131 -4.23 -7.06 -17.07
N ASP A 132 -4.27 -6.99 -18.40
CA ASP A 132 -3.41 -7.78 -19.27
C ASP A 132 -2.13 -7.04 -19.71
N GLU A 133 -1.28 -7.68 -20.51
CA GLU A 133 -0.03 -7.08 -20.98
C GLU A 133 -0.26 -5.84 -21.86
N GLY A 134 -1.33 -5.83 -22.66
CA GLY A 134 -1.66 -4.71 -23.54
C GLY A 134 -2.07 -3.47 -22.75
N ASP A 135 -2.84 -3.66 -21.68
CA ASP A 135 -3.21 -2.60 -20.77
C ASP A 135 -1.98 -1.99 -20.04
N LEU A 136 -1.02 -2.84 -19.64
CA LEU A 136 0.20 -2.39 -18.96
C LEU A 136 1.13 -1.58 -19.86
N GLN A 137 1.21 -1.91 -21.15
CA GLN A 137 2.05 -1.19 -22.10
C GLN A 137 1.47 0.18 -22.51
N ALA A 138 0.17 0.39 -22.31
CA ALA A 138 -0.52 1.63 -22.66
C ALA A 138 -0.53 2.70 -21.53
N ALA A 139 -0.13 2.32 -20.31
CA ALA A 139 -0.14 3.16 -19.10
C ALA A 139 1.19 3.90 -18.87
#